data_AF-A0A9X1ULG7-F1
#
_entry.id   AF-A0A9X1ULG7-F1
#
_cell.length_a   1.000
_cell.length_b   1.000
_cell.length_c   1.000
_cell.angle_alpha   90.00
_cell.angle_beta   90.00
_cell.angle_gamma   90.00
#
_symmetry.space_group_name_H-M   'P 1'
#
loop_
_entity.id
_entity.type
_entity.pdbx_description
1 polymer ?
#
loop_
_entity_poly.entity_id
_entity_poly.type
_entity_poly.pdbx_seq_one_letter_code
_entity_poly.pdbx_strand_id
1 'polypeptide(L)'
;MTQKPAHPSVSPAFSQPRIKSFALALCAAAVLSACAEQSQSTKSTQTTHPAQTTQSAGQATPGANQKPPAPAQTTPPAATQGQTFEEEIVPQRYANNANVDTFINDMVARYDFNSDALHALFSTVSYSATAVKLVTPSPTPSAKNWRVYQARFLDTVRINAGVRFWRANQATLQRAADEFGVPPEVIVGIIGVETIYGRYMGNFRVLDALTTLAFDYPDTANRADRMATFRKNLEDYLVWTRDQQVDPSSVLGSYTGAIGIPQFLPSSIAQYAVDYEGNHHIDLRNSPADAIGSVANYLKQNGWEPGRPVVWNIASDPGSQGIAQAAADGKPEPHLPLAQLLRSGLALNEPNVDLATEGGTPVTVVDLPTPGRATEYKLGLKNFYVLTRYNRSFFYALAVYQLGQRVKAQMIATGGAQSAQRQ
;
A
#
# COMPACT_ATOMS: atom_id res chain seq x y z
N MET A 1 -19.78 -19.15 84.08
CA MET A 1 -20.47 -18.77 82.83
C MET A 1 -19.41 -18.69 81.75
N THR A 2 -19.57 -19.51 80.73
CA THR A 2 -18.47 -20.28 80.11
C THR A 2 -18.40 -20.00 78.61
N GLN A 3 -17.23 -20.28 78.04
CA GLN A 3 -16.79 -20.06 76.66
C GLN A 3 -17.72 -20.54 75.54
N LYS A 4 -17.65 -19.81 74.41
CA LYS A 4 -17.67 -20.18 72.97
C LYS A 4 -18.35 -21.50 72.55
N PRO A 5 -19.04 -21.47 71.39
CA PRO A 5 -18.61 -22.37 70.31
C PRO A 5 -18.52 -21.71 68.93
N ALA A 6 -17.74 -22.37 68.08
CA ALA A 6 -17.44 -22.09 66.69
C ALA A 6 -18.50 -22.65 65.73
N HIS A 7 -18.43 -22.27 64.44
CA HIS A 7 -18.68 -23.04 63.19
C HIS A 7 -18.97 -22.07 62.01
N PRO A 8 -18.89 -22.47 60.73
CA PRO A 8 -17.65 -22.69 59.97
C PRO A 8 -17.57 -21.86 58.68
N SER A 9 -16.37 -21.79 58.13
CA SER A 9 -16.00 -21.18 56.86
C SER A 9 -16.66 -21.88 55.66
N VAL A 10 -17.34 -21.11 54.79
CA VAL A 10 -17.79 -21.55 53.47
C VAL A 10 -17.09 -20.70 52.41
N SER A 11 -16.13 -21.31 51.72
CA SER A 11 -15.52 -20.76 50.50
C SER A 11 -16.37 -21.17 49.29
N PRO A 12 -16.80 -20.25 48.41
CA PRO A 12 -17.27 -20.64 47.10
C PRO A 12 -16.08 -20.89 46.16
N ALA A 13 -16.01 -22.12 45.65
CA ALA A 13 -15.06 -22.53 44.62
C ALA A 13 -15.32 -21.75 43.32
N PHE A 14 -14.40 -20.85 42.97
CA PHE A 14 -14.32 -20.31 41.62
C PHE A 14 -13.72 -21.37 40.70
N SER A 15 -14.58 -21.97 39.88
CA SER A 15 -14.21 -22.86 38.79
C SER A 15 -13.49 -22.04 37.71
N GLN A 16 -12.18 -22.26 37.55
CA GLN A 16 -11.42 -21.68 36.45
C GLN A 16 -11.79 -22.40 35.13
N PRO A 17 -12.06 -21.67 34.03
CA PRO A 17 -12.20 -22.29 32.73
C PRO A 17 -10.84 -22.79 32.25
N ARG A 18 -10.81 -24.08 31.89
CA ARG A 18 -9.67 -24.78 31.30
C ARG A 18 -9.17 -24.02 30.06
N ILE A 19 -7.97 -23.48 30.14
CA ILE A 19 -7.19 -23.00 28.99
C ILE A 19 -6.90 -24.22 28.13
N LYS A 20 -7.59 -24.35 26.99
CA LYS A 20 -7.21 -25.27 25.93
C LYS A 20 -6.00 -24.67 25.22
N SER A 21 -4.83 -25.24 25.47
CA SER A 21 -3.61 -24.99 24.71
C SER A 21 -3.86 -25.27 23.23
N PHE A 22 -3.99 -24.23 22.43
CA PHE A 22 -3.89 -24.35 20.97
C PHE A 22 -2.41 -24.40 20.62
N ALA A 23 -1.97 -25.56 20.14
CA ALA A 23 -0.65 -25.77 19.58
C ALA A 23 -0.47 -24.85 18.36
N LEU A 24 0.54 -23.99 18.46
CA LEU A 24 1.01 -23.11 17.40
C LEU A 24 1.64 -23.99 16.31
N ALA A 25 0.92 -24.22 15.21
CA ALA A 25 1.46 -24.86 14.02
C ALA A 25 2.41 -23.89 13.32
N LEU A 26 3.70 -24.12 13.52
CA LEU A 26 4.81 -23.41 12.91
C LEU A 26 4.90 -23.82 11.42
N CYS A 27 4.31 -23.05 10.51
CA CYS A 27 4.58 -23.21 9.07
C CYS A 27 5.97 -22.62 8.76
N ALA A 28 6.96 -23.50 8.70
CA ALA A 28 8.29 -23.21 8.19
C ALA A 28 8.22 -22.89 6.69
N ALA A 29 8.57 -21.66 6.31
CA ALA A 29 8.85 -21.31 4.93
C ALA A 29 10.26 -21.78 4.58
N ALA A 30 10.36 -22.84 3.77
CA ALA A 30 11.61 -23.34 3.24
C ALA A 30 12.21 -22.33 2.23
N VAL A 31 13.44 -21.90 2.50
CA VAL A 31 14.28 -21.15 1.58
C VAL A 31 15.00 -22.16 0.69
N LEU A 32 14.69 -22.16 -0.61
CA LEU A 32 15.48 -22.87 -1.61
C LEU A 32 16.34 -21.85 -2.38
N SER A 33 17.60 -21.78 -1.96
CA SER A 33 18.71 -21.26 -2.76
C SER A 33 18.99 -22.24 -3.90
N ALA A 34 18.96 -21.77 -5.13
CA ALA A 34 19.53 -22.48 -6.27
C ALA A 34 20.83 -21.79 -6.68
N CYS A 35 21.94 -22.47 -6.38
CA CYS A 35 23.24 -22.25 -7.01
C CYS A 35 23.14 -22.59 -8.51
N ALA A 36 23.81 -21.82 -9.36
CA ALA A 36 24.21 -22.28 -10.69
C ALA A 36 25.69 -21.97 -10.88
N GLU A 37 26.45 -23.06 -10.93
CA GLU A 37 27.89 -23.12 -11.18
C GLU A 37 28.28 -22.73 -12.60
N GLN A 38 29.54 -22.30 -12.68
CA GLN A 38 30.31 -21.98 -13.85
C GLN A 38 30.34 -23.12 -14.87
N SER A 39 30.33 -22.75 -16.16
CA SER A 39 30.98 -23.54 -17.20
C SER A 39 31.99 -22.66 -17.91
N GLN A 40 33.27 -22.97 -17.68
CA GLN A 40 34.39 -22.53 -18.49
C GLN A 40 34.63 -23.55 -19.61
N SER A 41 34.76 -23.07 -20.84
CA SER A 41 35.48 -23.70 -21.98
C SER A 41 35.27 -22.76 -23.18
N THR A 42 36.21 -22.37 -24.03
CA THR A 42 37.65 -22.58 -24.22
C THR A 42 38.12 -21.47 -25.16
N LYS A 43 39.42 -21.17 -25.10
CA LYS A 43 40.13 -20.24 -25.99
C LYS A 43 40.13 -20.69 -27.46
N SER A 44 40.00 -19.73 -28.36
CA SER A 44 40.59 -19.75 -29.71
C SER A 44 41.00 -18.32 -30.08
N THR A 45 42.14 -18.21 -30.74
CA THR A 45 43.03 -17.04 -30.82
C THR A 45 43.03 -16.47 -32.25
N GLN A 46 43.38 -15.17 -32.35
CA GLN A 46 44.04 -14.51 -33.50
C GLN A 46 43.18 -14.23 -34.76
N THR A 47 43.01 -12.99 -35.21
CA THR A 47 44.06 -12.20 -35.89
C THR A 47 43.69 -10.71 -36.06
N THR A 48 44.72 -9.92 -36.36
CA THR A 48 44.89 -8.46 -36.38
C THR A 48 44.44 -7.72 -37.65
N HIS A 49 43.84 -6.51 -37.49
CA HIS A 49 43.96 -5.17 -38.17
C HIS A 49 44.39 -5.00 -39.66
N PRO A 50 44.22 -3.82 -40.35
CA PRO A 50 43.60 -2.50 -39.97
C PRO A 50 42.76 -1.73 -41.06
N ALA A 51 42.23 -0.57 -40.64
CA ALA A 51 42.11 0.75 -41.34
C ALA A 51 41.05 1.09 -42.44
N GLN A 52 40.35 2.20 -42.13
CA GLN A 52 40.06 3.41 -42.95
C GLN A 52 38.80 3.57 -43.85
N THR A 53 38.00 4.57 -43.45
CA THR A 53 37.25 5.62 -44.19
C THR A 53 36.32 5.28 -45.38
N THR A 54 35.05 5.72 -45.29
CA THR A 54 34.49 6.83 -46.11
C THR A 54 33.03 7.14 -45.73
N GLN A 55 32.64 8.39 -45.99
CA GLN A 55 31.34 9.02 -45.78
C GLN A 55 30.25 8.48 -46.73
N SER A 56 28.98 8.54 -46.30
CA SER A 56 27.90 9.07 -47.15
C SER A 56 26.69 9.50 -46.33
N ALA A 57 26.15 10.65 -46.72
CA ALA A 57 24.95 11.28 -46.21
C ALA A 57 23.68 10.53 -46.61
N GLY A 58 22.64 10.65 -45.77
CA GLY A 58 21.27 10.26 -46.06
C GLY A 58 20.31 10.97 -45.11
N GLN A 59 19.69 12.05 -45.59
CA GLN A 59 18.59 12.75 -44.92
C GLN A 59 17.33 11.88 -44.89
N ALA A 60 16.68 11.75 -43.73
CA ALA A 60 15.25 11.44 -43.62
C ALA A 60 14.67 11.93 -42.28
N THR A 61 13.81 12.95 -42.40
CA THR A 61 12.61 13.36 -41.63
C THR A 61 12.42 12.97 -40.14
N PRO A 62 11.96 13.90 -39.26
CA PRO A 62 11.73 13.61 -37.85
C PRO A 62 10.42 12.83 -37.62
N GLY A 63 10.56 11.59 -37.17
CA GLY A 63 9.45 10.75 -36.70
C GLY A 63 8.91 11.20 -35.35
N ALA A 64 7.59 11.18 -35.22
CA ALA A 64 6.81 11.62 -34.08
C ALA A 64 7.24 10.99 -32.75
N ASN A 65 7.24 11.86 -31.72
CA ASN A 65 7.62 11.62 -30.35
C ASN A 65 6.69 10.59 -29.67
N GLN A 66 7.13 9.33 -29.55
CA GLN A 66 6.40 8.28 -28.82
C GLN A 66 6.88 8.22 -27.36
N LYS A 67 5.93 8.47 -26.45
CA LYS A 67 6.08 8.47 -24.99
C LYS A 67 6.24 7.04 -24.44
N PRO A 68 7.29 6.71 -23.66
CA PRO A 68 7.43 5.37 -23.06
C PRO A 68 6.65 5.23 -21.72
N PRO A 69 6.03 4.08 -21.40
CA PRO A 69 5.42 3.81 -20.09
C PRO A 69 6.45 3.46 -18.99
N ALA A 70 5.99 3.30 -17.75
CA ALA A 70 6.64 3.04 -16.42
C ALA A 70 6.05 1.83 -15.64
N PRO A 71 6.75 0.90 -14.93
CA PRO A 71 6.09 -0.12 -14.09
C PRO A 71 6.29 0.14 -12.59
N ALA A 72 5.19 0.21 -11.86
CA ALA A 72 5.06 0.01 -10.41
C ALA A 72 3.60 0.34 -10.12
N GLN A 73 2.84 -0.61 -9.56
CA GLN A 73 1.42 -0.49 -9.17
C GLN A 73 0.83 0.87 -9.53
N THR A 74 0.41 0.99 -10.79
CA THR A 74 -0.14 2.24 -11.29
C THR A 74 -1.45 2.44 -10.59
N THR A 75 -1.52 3.39 -9.66
CA THR A 75 -2.76 4.16 -9.51
C THR A 75 -3.17 4.56 -10.94
N PRO A 76 -4.40 4.25 -11.37
CA PRO A 76 -4.82 4.53 -12.74
C PRO A 76 -4.54 5.99 -13.08
N PRO A 77 -4.22 6.33 -14.35
CA PRO A 77 -4.36 7.72 -14.78
C PRO A 77 -5.77 8.17 -14.38
N ALA A 78 -5.86 9.38 -13.83
CA ALA A 78 -7.12 9.98 -13.40
C ALA A 78 -8.23 9.59 -14.38
N ALA A 79 -9.27 8.91 -13.88
CA ALA A 79 -10.41 8.56 -14.70
C ALA A 79 -11.01 9.87 -15.21
N THR A 80 -10.77 10.17 -16.47
CA THR A 80 -11.57 11.17 -17.19
C THR A 80 -13.02 10.73 -17.03
N GLN A 81 -13.89 11.63 -16.56
CA GLN A 81 -15.32 11.35 -16.59
C GLN A 81 -15.69 10.93 -18.03
N GLY A 82 -16.23 9.71 -18.17
CA GLY A 82 -16.56 9.13 -19.47
C GLY A 82 -15.66 7.99 -19.98
N GLN A 83 -14.79 7.38 -19.15
CA GLN A 83 -14.20 6.09 -19.55
C GLN A 83 -15.28 5.00 -19.56
N THR A 84 -15.79 4.69 -20.75
CA THR A 84 -16.55 3.46 -21.02
C THR A 84 -15.58 2.29 -20.92
N PHE A 85 -15.78 1.42 -19.94
CA PHE A 85 -15.05 0.16 -19.90
C PHE A 85 -15.70 -0.80 -20.90
N GLU A 86 -14.87 -1.45 -21.71
CA GLU A 86 -15.32 -2.65 -22.41
C GLU A 86 -15.43 -3.76 -21.37
N GLU A 87 -16.62 -3.90 -20.81
CA GLU A 87 -17.00 -5.09 -20.06
C GLU A 87 -17.45 -6.13 -21.06
N GLU A 88 -16.70 -7.24 -21.13
CA GLU A 88 -17.22 -8.44 -21.75
C GLU A 88 -18.26 -9.02 -20.80
N ILE A 89 -19.52 -8.62 -21.01
CA ILE A 89 -20.64 -9.20 -20.29
C ILE A 89 -20.79 -10.64 -20.81
N VAL A 90 -20.25 -11.59 -20.06
CA VAL A 90 -20.56 -13.03 -20.23
C VAL A 90 -21.70 -13.35 -19.27
N PRO A 91 -22.97 -13.35 -19.72
CA PRO A 91 -24.10 -13.53 -18.83
C PRO A 91 -23.99 -14.89 -18.13
N GLN A 92 -24.34 -14.94 -16.85
CA GLN A 92 -24.41 -16.18 -16.07
C GLN A 92 -23.07 -16.91 -15.87
N ARG A 93 -21.91 -16.30 -16.19
CA ARG A 93 -20.57 -16.91 -15.98
C ARG A 93 -20.36 -17.44 -14.57
N TYR A 94 -20.88 -16.72 -13.58
CA TYR A 94 -20.76 -17.07 -12.16
C TYR A 94 -22.00 -17.74 -11.57
N ALA A 95 -23.11 -17.78 -12.30
CA ALA A 95 -24.36 -18.37 -11.80
C ALA A 95 -24.32 -19.90 -11.76
N ASN A 96 -23.62 -20.52 -12.71
CA ASN A 96 -23.48 -21.98 -12.84
C ASN A 96 -22.01 -22.40 -12.74
N ASN A 97 -21.30 -21.93 -11.72
CA ASN A 97 -19.86 -22.14 -11.58
C ASN A 97 -19.55 -22.91 -10.30
N ALA A 98 -19.06 -24.14 -10.43
CA ALA A 98 -18.77 -25.02 -9.29
C ALA A 98 -17.78 -24.44 -8.27
N ASN A 99 -16.84 -23.57 -8.71
CA ASN A 99 -15.93 -22.89 -7.79
C ASN A 99 -16.64 -21.79 -6.99
N VAL A 100 -17.62 -21.11 -7.61
CA VAL A 100 -18.49 -20.16 -6.93
C VAL A 100 -19.43 -20.90 -5.97
N ASP A 101 -20.00 -22.04 -6.36
CA ASP A 101 -20.85 -22.87 -5.48
C ASP A 101 -20.06 -23.33 -4.25
N THR A 102 -18.80 -23.73 -4.44
CA THR A 102 -17.90 -24.09 -3.33
C THR A 102 -17.66 -22.90 -2.39
N PHE A 103 -17.46 -21.70 -2.95
CA PHE A 103 -17.33 -20.47 -2.16
C PHE A 103 -18.62 -20.13 -1.41
N ILE A 104 -19.79 -20.24 -2.05
CA ILE A 104 -21.11 -20.02 -1.42
C ILE A 104 -21.30 -20.98 -0.25
N ASN A 105 -21.03 -22.27 -0.44
CA ASN A 105 -21.14 -23.28 0.63
C ASN A 105 -20.25 -22.94 1.83
N ASP A 106 -19.05 -22.42 1.58
CA ASP A 106 -18.12 -21.99 2.61
C ASP A 106 -18.62 -20.73 3.34
N MET A 107 -19.22 -19.77 2.63
CA MET A 107 -19.87 -18.60 3.23
C MET A 107 -21.08 -18.98 4.09
N VAL A 108 -21.89 -19.95 3.66
CA VAL A 108 -23.01 -20.50 4.44
C VAL A 108 -22.46 -21.17 5.71
N ALA A 109 -21.47 -22.05 5.58
CA ALA A 109 -20.95 -22.83 6.69
C ALA A 109 -20.21 -22.00 7.75
N ARG A 110 -19.43 -20.99 7.33
CA ARG A 110 -18.60 -20.17 8.24
C ARG A 110 -19.29 -18.92 8.75
N TYR A 111 -20.20 -18.35 7.98
CA TYR A 111 -20.77 -17.03 8.24
C TYR A 111 -22.30 -16.99 8.26
N ASP A 112 -22.99 -18.12 8.09
CA ASP A 112 -24.45 -18.23 8.14
C ASP A 112 -25.17 -17.36 7.09
N PHE A 113 -24.56 -17.23 5.91
CA PHE A 113 -25.25 -16.60 4.77
C PHE A 113 -26.39 -17.48 4.26
N ASN A 114 -27.43 -16.85 3.71
CA ASN A 114 -28.47 -17.55 2.98
C ASN A 114 -27.96 -17.96 1.59
N SER A 115 -27.98 -19.26 1.29
CA SER A 115 -27.46 -19.82 0.03
C SER A 115 -28.19 -19.25 -1.19
N ASP A 116 -29.52 -19.24 -1.18
CA ASP A 116 -30.34 -18.78 -2.32
C ASP A 116 -30.10 -17.30 -2.61
N ALA A 117 -29.94 -16.47 -1.57
CA ALA A 117 -29.61 -15.06 -1.70
C ALA A 117 -28.22 -14.86 -2.32
N LEU A 118 -27.22 -15.67 -1.95
CA LEU A 118 -25.89 -15.60 -2.57
C LEU A 118 -25.91 -16.07 -4.03
N HIS A 119 -26.61 -17.16 -4.35
CA HIS A 119 -26.78 -17.59 -5.75
C HIS A 119 -27.46 -16.50 -6.58
N ALA A 120 -28.53 -15.89 -6.05
CA ALA A 120 -29.19 -14.77 -6.70
C ALA A 120 -28.21 -13.59 -6.91
N LEU A 121 -27.41 -13.23 -5.90
CA LEU A 121 -26.41 -12.17 -6.01
C LEU A 121 -25.36 -12.48 -7.08
N PHE A 122 -24.75 -13.67 -7.05
CA PHE A 122 -23.71 -14.08 -8.00
C PHE A 122 -24.24 -14.21 -9.44
N SER A 123 -25.55 -14.46 -9.62
CA SER A 123 -26.18 -14.43 -10.94
C SER A 123 -26.19 -13.03 -11.59
N THR A 124 -26.02 -11.96 -10.80
CA THR A 124 -25.94 -10.57 -11.27
C THR A 124 -24.51 -10.09 -11.55
N VAL A 125 -23.50 -10.93 -11.26
CA VAL A 125 -22.10 -10.54 -11.37
C VAL A 125 -21.65 -10.56 -12.81
N SER A 126 -20.99 -9.47 -13.23
CA SER A 126 -20.40 -9.35 -14.55
C SER A 126 -18.89 -9.63 -14.51
N TYR A 127 -18.39 -10.35 -15.51
CA TYR A 127 -16.96 -10.55 -15.70
C TYR A 127 -16.29 -9.24 -16.13
N SER A 128 -15.24 -8.83 -15.43
CA SER A 128 -14.50 -7.61 -15.77
C SER A 128 -13.21 -7.92 -16.53
N ALA A 129 -13.31 -7.99 -17.86
CA ALA A 129 -12.14 -8.11 -18.75
C ALA A 129 -11.12 -6.98 -18.51
N THR A 130 -11.61 -5.78 -18.20
CA THR A 130 -10.77 -4.63 -17.87
C THR A 130 -9.99 -4.86 -16.56
N ALA A 131 -10.61 -5.40 -15.51
CA ALA A 131 -9.89 -5.71 -14.27
C ALA A 131 -8.77 -6.73 -14.51
N VAL A 132 -9.06 -7.80 -15.28
CA VAL A 132 -8.06 -8.81 -15.68
C VAL A 132 -6.91 -8.18 -16.44
N LYS A 133 -7.19 -7.32 -17.43
CA LYS A 133 -6.17 -6.60 -18.18
C LYS A 133 -5.30 -5.73 -17.28
N LEU A 134 -5.89 -5.02 -16.31
CA LEU A 134 -5.16 -4.11 -15.42
C LEU A 134 -4.29 -4.83 -14.37
N VAL A 135 -4.64 -6.05 -13.96
CA VAL A 135 -3.78 -6.87 -13.07
C VAL A 135 -2.73 -7.67 -13.84
N THR A 136 -2.89 -7.85 -15.15
CA THR A 136 -1.95 -8.61 -15.98
C THR A 136 -0.62 -7.85 -16.09
N PRO A 137 0.52 -8.44 -15.67
CA PRO A 137 1.82 -7.78 -15.78
C PRO A 137 2.15 -7.45 -17.25
N SER A 138 2.78 -6.29 -17.47
CA SER A 138 3.31 -5.95 -18.79
C SER A 138 4.39 -6.96 -19.20
N PRO A 139 4.36 -7.50 -20.43
CA PRO A 139 5.41 -8.38 -20.93
C PRO A 139 6.77 -7.64 -21.05
N THR A 140 6.74 -6.32 -21.15
CA THR A 140 7.93 -5.46 -21.12
C THR A 140 7.79 -4.45 -19.98
N PRO A 141 8.33 -4.76 -18.80
CA PRO A 141 8.37 -3.80 -17.70
C PRO A 141 9.21 -2.61 -18.13
N SER A 142 8.66 -1.42 -17.98
CA SER A 142 9.40 -0.22 -18.33
C SER A 142 10.49 0.12 -17.28
N ALA A 143 11.33 1.11 -17.53
CA ALA A 143 12.35 1.49 -16.54
C ALA A 143 11.71 2.22 -15.34
N LYS A 144 12.07 1.84 -14.10
CA LYS A 144 11.69 2.62 -12.90
C LYS A 144 12.17 4.07 -13.05
N ASN A 145 11.29 5.04 -12.79
CA ASN A 145 11.59 6.46 -12.93
C ASN A 145 10.99 7.27 -11.78
N TRP A 146 11.82 7.56 -10.78
CA TRP A 146 11.40 8.26 -9.56
C TRP A 146 10.88 9.67 -9.86
N ARG A 147 11.58 10.45 -10.68
CA ARG A 147 11.17 11.84 -10.97
C ARG A 147 9.82 11.93 -11.67
N VAL A 148 9.55 11.03 -12.62
CA VAL A 148 8.24 10.95 -13.27
C VAL A 148 7.17 10.49 -12.30
N TYR A 149 7.44 9.52 -11.43
CA TYR A 149 6.48 9.08 -10.42
C TYR A 149 6.17 10.21 -9.43
N GLN A 150 7.19 10.82 -8.84
CA GLN A 150 7.09 11.93 -7.90
C GLN A 150 6.26 13.09 -8.44
N ALA A 151 6.50 13.51 -9.69
CA ALA A 151 5.80 14.63 -10.31
C ALA A 151 4.29 14.39 -10.51
N ARG A 152 3.82 13.14 -10.54
CA ARG A 152 2.38 12.81 -10.63
C ARG A 152 1.62 13.07 -9.33
N PHE A 153 2.33 13.06 -8.20
CA PHE A 153 1.74 13.21 -6.86
C PHE A 153 2.02 14.59 -6.27
N LEU A 154 3.19 15.16 -6.53
CA LEU A 154 3.61 16.45 -5.97
C LEU A 154 3.23 17.61 -6.91
N ASP A 155 1.99 17.60 -7.40
CA ASP A 155 1.45 18.64 -8.26
C ASP A 155 0.64 19.69 -7.46
N THR A 156 0.52 20.89 -8.01
CA THR A 156 -0.15 22.01 -7.35
C THR A 156 -1.64 21.76 -7.10
N VAL A 157 -2.34 21.02 -7.98
CA VAL A 157 -3.77 20.72 -7.81
C VAL A 157 -3.97 19.83 -6.58
N ARG A 158 -3.16 18.78 -6.46
CA ARG A 158 -3.22 17.85 -5.33
C ARG A 158 -2.80 18.52 -4.03
N ILE A 159 -1.72 19.30 -4.01
CA ILE A 159 -1.27 20.02 -2.81
C ILE A 159 -2.36 20.99 -2.32
N ASN A 160 -2.95 21.78 -3.23
CA ASN A 160 -4.02 22.71 -2.86
C ASN A 160 -5.30 21.99 -2.39
N ALA A 161 -5.62 20.82 -2.96
CA ALA A 161 -6.70 19.97 -2.46
C ALA A 161 -6.41 19.44 -1.06
N GLY A 162 -5.17 19.07 -0.77
CA GLY A 162 -4.74 18.61 0.55
C GLY A 162 -4.84 19.70 1.62
N VAL A 163 -4.47 20.94 1.28
CA VAL A 163 -4.65 22.09 2.18
C VAL A 163 -6.14 22.28 2.51
N ARG A 164 -7.03 22.18 1.52
CA ARG A 164 -8.48 22.29 1.75
C ARG A 164 -9.01 21.13 2.61
N PHE A 165 -8.60 19.90 2.29
CA PHE A 165 -9.01 18.72 3.04
C PHE A 165 -8.53 18.80 4.49
N TRP A 166 -7.28 19.21 4.73
CA TRP A 166 -6.75 19.38 6.08
C TRP A 166 -7.57 20.42 6.85
N ARG A 167 -7.79 21.62 6.29
CA ARG A 167 -8.58 22.67 6.96
C ARG A 167 -9.99 22.20 7.30
N ALA A 168 -10.67 21.53 6.38
CA ALA A 168 -12.02 21.03 6.59
C ALA A 168 -12.10 19.96 7.69
N ASN A 169 -11.03 19.21 7.91
CA ASN A 169 -10.99 18.07 8.84
C ASN A 169 -9.97 18.27 9.97
N GLN A 170 -9.63 19.51 10.31
CA GLN A 170 -8.52 19.81 11.21
C GLN A 170 -8.71 19.20 12.60
N ALA A 171 -9.92 19.28 13.17
CA ALA A 171 -10.23 18.69 14.47
C ALA A 171 -10.09 17.17 14.46
N THR A 172 -10.61 16.51 13.41
CA THR A 172 -10.54 15.05 13.27
C THR A 172 -9.13 14.55 13.06
N LEU A 173 -8.34 15.24 12.23
CA LEU A 173 -6.92 14.95 12.04
C LEU A 173 -6.12 15.11 13.34
N GLN A 174 -6.41 16.16 14.12
CA GLN A 174 -5.74 16.36 15.40
C GLN A 174 -6.11 15.25 16.39
N ARG A 175 -7.39 14.90 16.50
CA ARG A 175 -7.85 13.80 17.36
C ARG A 175 -7.18 12.47 16.98
N ALA A 176 -7.07 12.19 15.68
CA ALA A 176 -6.37 10.99 15.20
C ALA A 176 -4.88 11.01 15.53
N ALA A 177 -4.24 12.18 15.46
CA ALA A 177 -2.84 12.33 15.86
C ALA A 177 -2.65 12.07 17.36
N ASP A 178 -3.55 12.58 18.20
CA ASP A 178 -3.47 12.42 19.65
C ASP A 178 -3.73 10.96 20.08
N GLU A 179 -4.67 10.27 19.44
CA GLU A 179 -5.10 8.91 19.79
C GLU A 179 -4.20 7.81 19.19
N PHE A 180 -3.77 7.99 17.94
CA PHE A 180 -2.99 7.00 17.21
C PHE A 180 -1.51 7.32 17.12
N GLY A 181 -1.08 8.54 17.46
CA GLY A 181 0.31 8.98 17.36
C GLY A 181 0.80 9.20 15.93
N VAL A 182 -0.12 9.26 14.96
CA VAL A 182 0.18 9.44 13.53
C VAL A 182 0.00 10.92 13.16
N PRO A 183 1.04 11.61 12.68
CA PRO A 183 0.93 13.03 12.32
C PRO A 183 -0.12 13.30 11.23
N PRO A 184 -0.86 14.42 11.29
CA PRO A 184 -1.87 14.76 10.28
C PRO A 184 -1.34 14.76 8.85
N GLU A 185 -0.11 15.23 8.63
CA GLU A 185 0.51 15.26 7.31
C GLU A 185 0.68 13.88 6.67
N VAL A 186 0.86 12.83 7.49
CA VAL A 186 1.02 11.46 7.00
C VAL A 186 -0.32 10.92 6.51
N ILE A 187 -1.38 11.13 7.29
CA ILE A 187 -2.75 10.74 6.95
C ILE A 187 -3.21 11.46 5.67
N VAL A 188 -2.99 12.79 5.62
CA VAL A 188 -3.29 13.62 4.44
C VAL A 188 -2.44 13.21 3.23
N GLY A 189 -1.18 12.80 3.44
CA GLY A 189 -0.32 12.27 2.40
C GLY A 189 -0.89 11.00 1.76
N ILE A 190 -1.33 10.04 2.57
CA ILE A 190 -1.94 8.79 2.10
C ILE A 190 -3.21 9.07 1.31
N ILE A 191 -4.17 9.76 1.93
CA ILE A 191 -5.47 10.06 1.30
C ILE A 191 -5.30 10.86 -0.01
N GLY A 192 -4.32 11.76 -0.05
CA GLY A 192 -3.99 12.53 -1.24
C GLY A 192 -3.41 11.68 -2.37
N VAL A 193 -2.54 10.73 -2.05
CA VAL A 193 -1.97 9.79 -3.04
C VAL A 193 -3.04 8.83 -3.56
N GLU A 194 -3.86 8.28 -2.67
CA GLU A 194 -4.85 7.25 -3.00
C GLU A 194 -5.99 7.78 -3.86
N THR A 195 -6.66 8.87 -3.45
CA THR A 195 -7.93 9.27 -4.07
C THR A 195 -8.02 10.75 -4.42
N ILE A 196 -6.96 11.53 -4.18
CA ILE A 196 -7.01 13.00 -4.20
C ILE A 196 -8.17 13.46 -3.31
N TYR A 197 -8.19 12.97 -2.07
CA TYR A 197 -9.15 13.38 -1.05
C TYR A 197 -10.60 13.05 -1.43
N GLY A 198 -10.83 11.83 -1.92
CA GLY A 198 -12.15 11.31 -2.29
C GLY A 198 -12.62 11.61 -3.72
N ARG A 199 -11.82 12.34 -4.53
CA ARG A 199 -12.21 12.69 -5.90
C ARG A 199 -12.18 11.51 -6.87
N TYR A 200 -11.24 10.58 -6.68
CA TYR A 200 -11.03 9.42 -7.54
C TYR A 200 -10.98 8.14 -6.71
N MET A 201 -12.15 7.57 -6.41
CA MET A 201 -12.29 6.33 -5.62
C MET A 201 -12.49 5.07 -6.49
N GLY A 202 -12.41 5.22 -7.80
CA GLY A 202 -12.74 4.16 -8.75
C GLY A 202 -14.25 4.04 -9.01
N ASN A 203 -14.58 3.26 -10.02
CA ASN A 203 -15.90 3.14 -10.60
C ASN A 203 -16.21 1.69 -11.04
N PHE A 204 -15.44 0.72 -10.57
CA PHE A 204 -15.75 -0.70 -10.74
C PHE A 204 -16.72 -1.10 -9.64
N ARG A 205 -17.77 -1.86 -9.97
CA ARG A 205 -18.51 -2.61 -8.94
C ARG A 205 -17.54 -3.56 -8.25
N VAL A 206 -17.36 -3.39 -6.95
CA VAL A 206 -16.37 -4.14 -6.18
C VAL A 206 -16.68 -5.64 -6.20
N LEU A 207 -17.97 -5.99 -6.15
CA LEU A 207 -18.44 -7.35 -6.32
C LEU A 207 -17.94 -7.97 -7.64
N ASP A 208 -18.02 -7.24 -8.75
CA ASP A 208 -17.61 -7.74 -10.08
C ASP A 208 -16.10 -7.89 -10.17
N ALA A 209 -15.35 -6.89 -9.71
CA ALA A 209 -13.89 -6.93 -9.71
C ALA A 209 -13.34 -8.07 -8.83
N LEU A 210 -13.84 -8.20 -7.59
CA LEU A 210 -13.37 -9.24 -6.67
C LEU A 210 -13.75 -10.63 -7.13
N THR A 211 -14.99 -10.85 -7.59
CA THR A 211 -15.42 -12.15 -8.13
C THR A 211 -14.60 -12.53 -9.35
N THR A 212 -14.40 -11.58 -10.28
CA THR A 212 -13.55 -11.80 -11.45
C THR A 212 -12.15 -12.23 -11.05
N LEU A 213 -11.50 -11.52 -10.13
CA LEU A 213 -10.12 -11.81 -9.75
C LEU A 213 -9.99 -13.00 -8.78
N ALA A 214 -11.06 -13.43 -8.14
CA ALA A 214 -11.11 -14.61 -7.28
C ALA A 214 -11.19 -15.92 -8.07
N PHE A 215 -11.85 -15.91 -9.24
CA PHE A 215 -12.16 -17.11 -10.03
C PHE A 215 -11.54 -17.11 -11.43
N ASP A 216 -11.23 -15.95 -12.01
CA ASP A 216 -10.72 -15.78 -13.37
C ASP A 216 -9.45 -14.89 -13.42
N TYR A 217 -8.59 -14.98 -12.40
CA TYR A 217 -7.31 -14.28 -12.41
C TYR A 217 -6.42 -14.72 -13.60
N PRO A 218 -5.70 -13.79 -14.26
CA PRO A 218 -4.88 -14.11 -15.43
C PRO A 218 -3.79 -15.13 -15.13
N ASP A 219 -3.40 -15.88 -16.16
CA ASP A 219 -2.37 -16.89 -16.06
C ASP A 219 -0.99 -16.26 -15.82
N THR A 220 -0.54 -16.37 -14.58
CA THR A 220 0.67 -15.74 -14.04
C THR A 220 1.30 -16.68 -13.03
N ALA A 221 2.62 -16.56 -12.82
CA ALA A 221 3.34 -17.44 -11.90
C ALA A 221 2.78 -17.43 -10.45
N ASN A 222 2.13 -16.34 -10.03
CA ASN A 222 1.53 -16.19 -8.70
C ASN A 222 0.00 -16.31 -8.71
N ARG A 223 -0.61 -16.84 -9.79
CA ARG A 223 -2.07 -16.88 -9.96
C ARG A 223 -2.81 -17.48 -8.76
N ALA A 224 -2.33 -18.62 -8.23
CA ALA A 224 -2.99 -19.31 -7.12
C ALA A 224 -3.06 -18.43 -5.85
N ASP A 225 -1.94 -17.84 -5.45
CA ASP A 225 -1.87 -16.95 -4.27
C ASP A 225 -2.73 -15.69 -4.45
N ARG A 226 -2.76 -15.15 -5.66
CA ARG A 226 -3.58 -13.98 -6.00
C ARG A 226 -5.06 -14.33 -5.91
N MET A 227 -5.50 -15.44 -6.50
CA MET A 227 -6.89 -15.90 -6.40
C MET A 227 -7.30 -16.14 -4.94
N ALA A 228 -6.44 -16.76 -4.13
CA ALA A 228 -6.71 -16.94 -2.69
C ALA A 228 -6.87 -15.59 -1.96
N THR A 229 -6.01 -14.61 -2.28
CA THR A 229 -6.11 -13.25 -1.75
C THR A 229 -7.42 -12.57 -2.15
N PHE A 230 -7.83 -12.68 -3.41
CA PHE A 230 -9.09 -12.08 -3.89
C PHE A 230 -10.32 -12.79 -3.32
N ARG A 231 -10.29 -14.12 -3.15
CA ARG A 231 -11.36 -14.85 -2.45
C ARG A 231 -11.52 -14.37 -1.01
N LYS A 232 -10.42 -14.19 -0.28
CA LYS A 232 -10.49 -13.65 1.09
C LYS A 232 -11.08 -12.25 1.13
N ASN A 233 -10.74 -11.39 0.17
CA ASN A 233 -11.33 -10.06 0.07
C ASN A 233 -12.80 -10.09 -0.34
N LEU A 234 -13.22 -11.00 -1.22
CA LEU A 234 -14.62 -11.19 -1.58
C LEU A 234 -15.46 -11.65 -0.36
N GLU A 235 -14.93 -12.57 0.42
CA GLU A 235 -15.51 -12.99 1.71
C GLU A 235 -15.66 -11.81 2.67
N ASP A 236 -14.58 -11.07 2.95
CA ASP A 236 -14.61 -9.93 3.85
C ASP A 236 -15.55 -8.82 3.36
N TYR A 237 -15.66 -8.65 2.04
CA TYR A 237 -16.57 -7.72 1.42
C TYR A 237 -18.04 -8.08 1.66
N LEU A 238 -18.40 -9.35 1.46
CA LEU A 238 -19.78 -9.81 1.70
C LEU A 238 -20.15 -9.72 3.18
N VAL A 239 -19.23 -10.10 4.09
CA VAL A 239 -19.43 -9.95 5.54
C VAL A 239 -19.61 -8.48 5.91
N TRP A 240 -18.70 -7.60 5.48
CA TRP A 240 -18.77 -6.18 5.77
C TRP A 240 -20.07 -5.54 5.26
N THR A 241 -20.45 -5.82 4.01
CA THR A 241 -21.67 -5.24 3.43
C THR A 241 -22.93 -5.73 4.13
N ARG A 242 -23.01 -7.01 4.52
CA ARG A 242 -24.11 -7.51 5.36
C ARG A 242 -24.17 -6.80 6.71
N ASP A 243 -23.04 -6.75 7.42
CA ASP A 243 -22.97 -6.23 8.79
C ASP A 243 -23.25 -4.71 8.82
N GLN A 244 -22.86 -3.98 7.77
CA GLN A 244 -23.15 -2.55 7.61
C GLN A 244 -24.47 -2.26 6.88
N GLN A 245 -25.25 -3.30 6.52
CA GLN A 245 -26.52 -3.18 5.79
C GLN A 245 -26.39 -2.40 4.47
N VAL A 246 -25.26 -2.58 3.78
CA VAL A 246 -24.97 -2.00 2.46
C VAL A 246 -25.31 -3.01 1.38
N ASP A 247 -25.98 -2.58 0.31
CA ASP A 247 -26.20 -3.42 -0.86
C ASP A 247 -24.84 -3.76 -1.53
N PRO A 248 -24.41 -5.04 -1.56
CA PRO A 248 -23.15 -5.46 -2.14
C PRO A 248 -23.06 -5.25 -3.66
N SER A 249 -24.16 -4.96 -4.36
CA SER A 249 -24.13 -4.62 -5.78
C SER A 249 -23.86 -3.12 -6.04
N SER A 250 -23.96 -2.29 -5.00
CA SER A 250 -23.89 -0.82 -5.10
C SER A 250 -22.50 -0.23 -4.82
N VAL A 251 -21.57 -1.00 -4.24
CA VAL A 251 -20.27 -0.47 -3.82
C VAL A 251 -19.34 -0.37 -5.01
N LEU A 252 -18.84 0.85 -5.22
CA LEU A 252 -17.82 1.15 -6.22
C LEU A 252 -16.42 1.22 -5.58
N GLY A 253 -15.42 0.89 -6.38
CA GLY A 253 -14.03 0.90 -5.96
C GLY A 253 -13.05 0.77 -7.13
N SER A 254 -11.81 0.44 -6.79
CA SER A 254 -10.76 0.17 -7.77
C SER A 254 -11.00 -1.15 -8.52
N TYR A 255 -10.26 -1.33 -9.62
CA TYR A 255 -10.23 -2.59 -10.37
C TYR A 255 -9.73 -3.79 -9.56
N THR A 256 -9.16 -3.59 -8.36
CA THR A 256 -8.77 -4.65 -7.43
C THR A 256 -9.68 -4.74 -6.21
N GLY A 257 -10.79 -3.99 -6.19
CA GLY A 257 -11.75 -3.97 -5.09
C GLY A 257 -11.34 -3.11 -3.89
N ALA A 258 -10.41 -2.15 -4.05
CA ALA A 258 -10.12 -1.18 -3.00
C ALA A 258 -11.24 -0.14 -2.90
N ILE A 259 -11.68 0.20 -1.69
CA ILE A 259 -12.91 0.97 -1.43
C ILE A 259 -12.59 2.31 -0.76
N GLY A 260 -13.30 3.34 -1.21
CA GLY A 260 -13.47 4.60 -0.51
C GLY A 260 -12.26 5.52 -0.52
N ILE A 261 -12.34 6.58 0.29
CA ILE A 261 -11.31 7.61 0.46
C ILE A 261 -9.91 7.02 0.75
N PRO A 262 -9.76 5.96 1.59
CA PRO A 262 -8.45 5.40 1.91
C PRO A 262 -8.01 4.26 0.96
N GLN A 263 -8.86 3.85 0.01
CA GLN A 263 -8.61 2.69 -0.86
C GLN A 263 -8.26 1.42 -0.08
N PHE A 264 -9.02 1.13 0.97
CA PHE A 264 -8.86 -0.11 1.73
C PHE A 264 -9.41 -1.29 0.93
N LEU A 265 -8.62 -2.36 0.84
CA LEU A 265 -9.16 -3.66 0.47
C LEU A 265 -10.12 -4.14 1.59
N PRO A 266 -11.15 -4.93 1.29
CA PRO A 266 -12.12 -5.41 2.28
C PRO A 266 -11.49 -6.06 3.52
N SER A 267 -10.40 -6.81 3.35
CA SER A 267 -9.67 -7.38 4.49
C SER A 267 -9.03 -6.33 5.40
N SER A 268 -8.62 -5.19 4.84
CA SER A 268 -8.14 -4.05 5.61
C SER A 268 -9.28 -3.31 6.30
N ILE A 269 -10.47 -3.26 5.70
CA ILE A 269 -11.68 -2.73 6.35
C ILE A 269 -11.98 -3.54 7.59
N ALA A 270 -12.08 -4.87 7.45
CA ALA A 270 -12.37 -5.78 8.55
C ALA A 270 -11.35 -5.69 9.72
N GLN A 271 -10.09 -5.42 9.42
CA GLN A 271 -9.01 -5.41 10.42
C GLN A 271 -8.75 -4.03 11.05
N TYR A 272 -8.92 -2.96 10.28
CA TYR A 272 -8.36 -1.66 10.65
C TYR A 272 -9.35 -0.51 10.58
N ALA A 273 -10.49 -0.67 9.92
CA ALA A 273 -11.45 0.42 9.85
C ALA A 273 -12.08 0.68 11.22
N VAL A 274 -12.33 1.95 11.52
CA VAL A 274 -12.92 2.41 12.77
C VAL A 274 -14.05 3.39 12.48
N ASP A 275 -15.14 3.28 13.24
CA ASP A 275 -16.17 4.33 13.31
C ASP A 275 -15.54 5.52 14.04
N TYR A 276 -15.27 6.57 13.29
CA TYR A 276 -14.64 7.78 13.79
C TYR A 276 -15.58 8.98 13.79
N GLU A 277 -16.78 8.85 13.22
CA GLU A 277 -17.88 9.79 13.45
C GLU A 277 -18.61 9.52 14.77
N GLY A 278 -18.56 8.29 15.28
CA GLY A 278 -19.27 7.85 16.48
C GLY A 278 -20.75 7.56 16.22
N ASN A 279 -21.11 7.15 15.01
CA ASN A 279 -22.49 6.88 14.59
C ASN A 279 -22.80 5.37 14.49
N HIS A 280 -21.89 4.51 14.96
CA HIS A 280 -21.92 3.06 14.90
C HIS A 280 -21.85 2.45 13.49
N HIS A 281 -21.49 3.24 12.49
CA HIS A 281 -21.29 2.81 11.12
C HIS A 281 -19.88 3.15 10.64
N ILE A 282 -19.33 2.33 9.75
CA ILE A 282 -18.04 2.59 9.11
C ILE A 282 -18.29 2.90 7.64
N ASP A 283 -18.27 4.20 7.28
CA ASP A 283 -18.44 4.65 5.89
C ASP A 283 -17.18 5.31 5.32
N LEU A 284 -16.25 4.46 4.85
CA LEU A 284 -15.01 4.92 4.23
C LEU A 284 -15.21 5.66 2.90
N ARG A 285 -16.43 5.69 2.34
CA ARG A 285 -16.73 6.34 1.05
C ARG A 285 -17.16 7.78 1.25
N ASN A 286 -18.00 8.04 2.26
CA ASN A 286 -18.63 9.34 2.45
C ASN A 286 -18.22 10.04 3.74
N SER A 287 -17.59 9.34 4.70
CA SER A 287 -17.08 9.93 5.94
C SER A 287 -15.57 10.17 5.86
N PRO A 288 -15.12 11.43 5.70
CA PRO A 288 -13.71 11.77 5.88
C PRO A 288 -13.19 11.40 7.26
N ALA A 289 -14.04 11.44 8.29
CA ALA A 289 -13.63 11.12 9.64
C ALA A 289 -13.27 9.64 9.77
N ASP A 290 -14.11 8.73 9.30
CA ASP A 290 -13.84 7.29 9.31
C ASP A 290 -12.60 6.97 8.49
N ALA A 291 -12.44 7.62 7.32
CA ALA A 291 -11.23 7.47 6.52
C ALA A 291 -9.97 7.92 7.26
N ILE A 292 -10.00 9.07 7.93
CA ILE A 292 -8.88 9.61 8.73
C ILE A 292 -8.54 8.66 9.89
N GLY A 293 -9.54 8.27 10.68
CA GLY A 293 -9.36 7.37 11.82
C GLY A 293 -8.84 6.00 11.39
N SER A 294 -9.38 5.45 10.30
CA SER A 294 -9.00 4.13 9.78
C SER A 294 -7.57 4.12 9.24
N VAL A 295 -7.15 5.16 8.52
CA VAL A 295 -5.74 5.31 8.08
C VAL A 295 -4.80 5.42 9.28
N ALA A 296 -5.16 6.20 10.29
CA ALA A 296 -4.36 6.35 11.49
C ALA A 296 -4.24 5.03 12.28
N ASN A 297 -5.36 4.32 12.46
CA ASN A 297 -5.40 3.01 13.11
C ASN A 297 -4.58 1.97 12.34
N TYR A 298 -4.69 1.93 11.00
CA TYR A 298 -3.88 1.05 10.16
C TYR A 298 -2.38 1.25 10.41
N LEU A 299 -1.92 2.50 10.40
CA LEU A 299 -0.50 2.80 10.58
C LEU A 299 -0.04 2.43 12.00
N LYS A 300 -0.82 2.75 13.03
CA LYS A 300 -0.54 2.34 14.42
C LYS A 300 -0.42 0.83 14.55
N GLN A 301 -1.39 0.08 14.04
CA GLN A 301 -1.42 -1.39 14.11
C GLN A 301 -0.29 -2.05 13.29
N ASN A 302 0.23 -1.36 12.27
CA ASN A 302 1.39 -1.81 11.50
C ASN A 302 2.74 -1.36 12.10
N GLY A 303 2.73 -0.73 13.28
CA GLY A 303 3.94 -0.40 14.04
C GLY A 303 4.51 0.98 13.75
N TRP A 304 3.66 1.97 13.44
CA TRP A 304 4.07 3.38 13.42
C TRP A 304 4.65 3.79 14.77
N GLU A 305 5.82 4.44 14.75
CA GLU A 305 6.54 4.94 15.91
C GLU A 305 6.33 6.46 16.03
N PRO A 306 5.53 6.94 16.99
CA PRO A 306 5.27 8.37 17.16
C PRO A 306 6.58 9.15 17.40
N GLY A 307 6.71 10.30 16.74
CA GLY A 307 7.88 11.17 16.86
C GLY A 307 9.17 10.69 16.15
N ARG A 308 9.19 9.46 15.60
CA ARG A 308 10.34 8.97 14.83
C ARG A 308 10.28 9.41 13.37
N PRO A 309 11.43 9.71 12.73
CA PRO A 309 11.45 10.16 11.34
C PRO A 309 11.07 9.03 10.38
N VAL A 310 10.58 9.40 9.21
CA VAL A 310 10.28 8.45 8.13
C VAL A 310 11.57 8.10 7.39
N VAL A 311 12.35 9.10 6.99
CA VAL A 311 13.62 8.92 6.29
C VAL A 311 14.70 9.82 6.86
N TRP A 312 15.96 9.41 6.70
CA TRP A 312 17.13 10.28 6.78
C TRP A 312 17.78 10.45 5.41
N ASN A 313 18.33 11.64 5.17
CA ASN A 313 19.04 11.97 3.96
C ASN A 313 20.51 11.57 4.06
N ILE A 314 20.98 10.86 3.04
CA ILE A 314 22.40 10.52 2.88
C ILE A 314 23.11 11.75 2.30
N ALA A 315 24.34 12.02 2.73
CA ALA A 315 25.16 13.09 2.17
C ALA A 315 25.39 12.87 0.67
N SER A 316 25.46 13.96 -0.11
CA SER A 316 25.55 13.91 -1.57
C SER A 316 26.96 13.65 -2.10
N ASP A 317 27.95 13.44 -1.24
CA ASP A 317 29.32 13.17 -1.65
C ASP A 317 29.43 11.77 -2.33
N PRO A 318 30.34 11.59 -3.30
CA PRO A 318 30.46 10.32 -4.02
C PRO A 318 30.72 9.10 -3.13
N GLY A 319 31.41 9.27 -1.99
CA GLY A 319 31.71 8.17 -1.06
C GLY A 319 30.43 7.64 -0.41
N SER A 320 29.64 8.53 0.18
CA SER A 320 28.35 8.17 0.79
C SER A 320 27.37 7.56 -0.22
N GLN A 321 27.29 8.12 -1.44
CA GLN A 321 26.41 7.58 -2.50
C GLN A 321 26.87 6.20 -2.97
N GLY A 322 28.19 5.96 -3.09
CA GLY A 322 28.73 4.65 -3.46
C GLY A 322 28.45 3.56 -2.41
N ILE A 323 28.55 3.90 -1.12
CA ILE A 323 28.20 2.99 -0.02
C ILE A 323 26.70 2.66 -0.04
N ALA A 324 25.86 3.68 -0.25
CA ALA A 324 24.42 3.48 -0.36
C ALA A 324 24.07 2.56 -1.54
N GLN A 325 24.68 2.79 -2.71
CA GLN A 325 24.48 1.94 -3.87
C GLN A 325 24.87 0.48 -3.61
N ALA A 326 25.99 0.24 -2.92
CA ALA A 326 26.44 -1.11 -2.59
C ALA A 326 25.53 -1.81 -1.57
N ALA A 327 24.90 -1.05 -0.67
CA ALA A 327 24.01 -1.57 0.38
C ALA A 327 22.54 -1.70 -0.05
N ALA A 328 22.14 -1.15 -1.20
CA ALA A 328 20.77 -1.23 -1.69
C ALA A 328 20.42 -2.65 -2.17
N ASP A 329 19.47 -3.30 -1.48
CA ASP A 329 19.06 -4.68 -1.76
C ASP A 329 17.56 -4.82 -2.14
N GLY A 330 16.84 -3.70 -2.19
CA GLY A 330 15.42 -3.63 -2.53
C GLY A 330 14.46 -4.14 -1.45
N LYS A 331 14.96 -4.50 -0.25
CA LYS A 331 14.09 -4.95 0.85
C LYS A 331 13.54 -3.75 1.62
N PRO A 332 12.21 -3.69 1.85
CA PRO A 332 11.61 -2.56 2.55
C PRO A 332 11.75 -2.60 4.06
N GLU A 333 12.00 -3.78 4.64
CA GLU A 333 12.18 -3.92 6.08
C GLU A 333 13.56 -3.38 6.51
N PRO A 334 13.64 -2.47 7.50
CA PRO A 334 14.90 -1.96 8.01
C PRO A 334 15.65 -3.07 8.76
N HIS A 335 16.87 -3.37 8.31
CA HIS A 335 17.62 -4.52 8.80
C HIS A 335 19.12 -4.24 8.95
N LEU A 336 19.61 -3.12 8.44
CA LEU A 336 21.00 -2.69 8.56
C LEU A 336 21.12 -1.75 9.76
N PRO A 337 21.96 -2.04 10.77
CA PRO A 337 22.23 -1.06 11.83
C PRO A 337 22.90 0.18 11.23
N LEU A 338 22.46 1.39 11.59
CA LEU A 338 23.03 2.64 11.09
C LEU A 338 24.57 2.68 11.26
N ALA A 339 25.08 2.23 12.41
CA ALA A 339 26.51 2.18 12.71
C ALA A 339 27.32 1.31 11.74
N GLN A 340 26.72 0.35 11.04
CA GLN A 340 27.40 -0.39 9.98
C GLN A 340 27.73 0.53 8.80
N LEU A 341 26.75 1.31 8.34
CA LEU A 341 26.93 2.24 7.22
C LEU A 341 27.89 3.38 7.59
N LEU A 342 27.76 3.94 8.80
CA LEU A 342 28.65 4.99 9.30
C LEU A 342 30.11 4.51 9.36
N ARG A 343 30.36 3.27 9.84
CA ARG A 343 31.72 2.67 9.86
C ARG A 343 32.29 2.43 8.46
N SER A 344 31.43 2.22 7.46
CA SER A 344 31.86 2.16 6.06
C SER A 344 32.20 3.53 5.47
N GLY A 345 31.98 4.62 6.20
CA GLY A 345 32.29 5.98 5.76
C GLY A 345 31.09 6.76 5.21
N LEU A 346 29.87 6.23 5.32
CA LEU A 346 28.66 6.94 4.88
C LEU A 346 28.37 8.11 5.83
N ALA A 347 28.17 9.30 5.28
CA ALA A 347 27.72 10.48 6.02
C ALA A 347 26.23 10.75 5.80
N LEU A 348 25.57 11.34 6.81
CA LEU A 348 24.20 11.83 6.71
C LEU A 348 24.17 13.34 6.50
N ASN A 349 23.14 13.83 5.80
CA ASN A 349 22.77 15.24 5.74
C ASN A 349 21.62 15.50 6.72
N GLU A 350 21.86 15.19 8.00
CA GLU A 350 20.88 15.29 9.08
C GLU A 350 21.53 15.92 10.32
N PRO A 351 21.64 17.26 10.39
CA PRO A 351 22.42 17.94 11.41
C PRO A 351 21.87 17.78 12.83
N ASN A 352 20.60 17.40 12.97
CA ASN A 352 19.93 17.24 14.25
C ASN A 352 19.93 15.79 14.76
N VAL A 353 20.56 14.86 14.03
CA VAL A 353 20.64 13.44 14.42
C VAL A 353 21.91 13.24 15.23
N ASP A 354 21.74 12.82 16.49
CA ASP A 354 22.86 12.37 17.31
C ASP A 354 23.28 10.94 16.91
N LEU A 355 24.32 10.86 16.09
CA LEU A 355 24.83 9.59 15.56
C LEU A 355 25.37 8.66 16.65
N ALA A 356 25.76 9.19 17.82
CA ALA A 356 26.26 8.36 18.92
C ALA A 356 25.15 7.52 19.56
N THR A 357 23.93 8.05 19.61
CA THR A 357 22.76 7.36 20.19
C THR A 357 21.98 6.57 19.14
N GLU A 358 22.05 6.97 17.86
CA GLU A 358 21.29 6.33 16.77
C GLU A 358 22.04 5.18 16.07
N GLY A 359 23.27 4.86 16.46
CA GLY A 359 24.07 3.83 15.79
C GLY A 359 23.40 2.44 15.72
N GLY A 360 22.58 2.09 16.71
CA GLY A 360 21.83 0.83 16.74
C GLY A 360 20.55 0.82 15.88
N THR A 361 20.12 1.96 15.37
CA THR A 361 18.83 2.10 14.67
C THR A 361 18.84 1.29 13.37
N PRO A 362 17.90 0.34 13.19
CA PRO A 362 17.77 -0.38 11.94
C PRO A 362 17.27 0.54 10.82
N VAL A 363 17.96 0.49 9.67
CA VAL A 363 17.63 1.22 8.45
C VAL A 363 17.59 0.28 7.25
N THR A 364 16.95 0.72 6.17
CA THR A 364 17.10 0.16 4.82
C THR A 364 17.55 1.25 3.86
N VAL A 365 18.28 0.89 2.80
CA VAL A 365 18.64 1.83 1.73
C VAL A 365 17.52 1.87 0.70
N VAL A 366 16.94 3.06 0.53
CA VAL A 366 15.87 3.35 -0.43
C VAL A 366 16.49 3.86 -1.72
N ASP A 367 16.42 3.07 -2.80
CA ASP A 367 16.89 3.45 -4.13
C ASP A 367 15.77 4.10 -4.96
N LEU A 368 16.12 5.22 -5.61
CA LEU A 368 15.18 6.04 -6.39
C LEU A 368 15.73 6.32 -7.79
N PRO A 369 15.82 5.28 -8.66
CA PRO A 369 16.43 5.43 -9.98
C PRO A 369 15.61 6.32 -10.90
N THR A 370 16.30 7.09 -11.74
CA THR A 370 15.72 7.86 -12.84
C THR A 370 16.60 7.67 -14.08
N PRO A 371 16.06 7.20 -15.22
CA PRO A 371 16.84 7.01 -16.43
C PRO A 371 17.60 8.28 -16.84
N GLY A 372 18.88 8.13 -17.17
CA GLY A 372 19.75 9.25 -17.55
C GLY A 372 20.22 10.15 -16.38
N ARG A 373 19.99 9.75 -15.12
CA ARG A 373 20.47 10.46 -13.92
C ARG A 373 21.10 9.48 -12.93
N ALA A 374 21.95 9.99 -12.05
CA ALA A 374 22.40 9.22 -10.89
C ALA A 374 21.19 8.83 -10.02
N THR A 375 21.20 7.61 -9.49
CA THR A 375 20.19 7.15 -8.55
C THR A 375 20.24 7.99 -7.27
N GLU A 376 19.08 8.39 -6.77
CA GLU A 376 18.99 9.03 -5.47
C GLU A 376 18.83 7.97 -4.38
N TYR A 377 19.52 8.15 -3.25
CA TYR A 377 19.43 7.24 -2.11
C TYR A 377 18.98 7.95 -0.84
N LYS A 378 18.22 7.24 0.00
CA LYS A 378 17.84 7.66 1.36
C LYS A 378 17.98 6.48 2.32
N LEU A 379 18.02 6.76 3.62
CA LEU A 379 17.82 5.74 4.63
C LEU A 379 16.35 5.74 5.05
N GLY A 380 15.66 4.63 4.80
CA GLY A 380 14.31 4.38 5.27
C GLY A 380 14.34 3.80 6.69
N LEU A 381 13.59 4.41 7.60
CA LEU A 381 13.42 3.93 8.98
C LEU A 381 12.15 3.07 9.11
N LYS A 382 11.83 2.65 10.34
CA LYS A 382 10.61 1.89 10.65
C LYS A 382 9.35 2.56 10.07
N ASN A 383 9.17 3.86 10.26
CA ASN A 383 8.00 4.58 9.74
C ASN A 383 7.94 4.59 8.20
N PHE A 384 9.07 4.58 7.48
CA PHE A 384 9.06 4.38 6.03
C PHE A 384 8.57 2.99 5.67
N TYR A 385 9.06 1.96 6.37
CA TYR A 385 8.58 0.59 6.17
C TYR A 385 7.07 0.46 6.44
N VAL A 386 6.55 1.11 7.49
CA VAL A 386 5.10 1.15 7.78
C VAL A 386 4.32 1.72 6.59
N LEU A 387 4.79 2.78 5.94
CA LEU A 387 4.15 3.29 4.72
C LEU A 387 4.20 2.29 3.56
N THR A 388 5.27 1.48 3.45
CA THR A 388 5.32 0.40 2.45
C THR A 388 4.38 -0.77 2.75
N ARG A 389 3.84 -0.88 3.96
CA ARG A 389 2.80 -1.87 4.29
C ARG A 389 1.49 -1.53 3.59
N TYR A 390 1.19 -0.24 3.48
CA TYR A 390 0.01 0.27 2.77
C TYR A 390 0.09 -0.04 1.27
N ASN A 391 1.25 0.20 0.66
CA ASN A 391 1.58 -0.21 -0.70
C ASN A 391 3.08 -0.51 -0.80
N ARG A 392 3.43 -1.73 -1.24
CA ARG A 392 4.79 -2.27 -1.22
C ARG A 392 5.69 -1.67 -2.30
N SER A 393 5.96 -0.37 -2.18
CA SER A 393 6.76 0.42 -3.12
C SER A 393 7.50 1.56 -2.42
N PHE A 394 8.81 1.67 -2.68
CA PHE A 394 9.63 2.80 -2.21
C PHE A 394 9.15 4.14 -2.76
N PHE A 395 8.74 4.13 -4.03
CA PHE A 395 8.26 5.33 -4.69
C PHE A 395 6.95 5.80 -4.06
N TYR A 396 6.05 4.86 -3.76
CA TYR A 396 4.80 5.17 -3.07
C TYR A 396 5.06 5.79 -1.70
N ALA A 397 5.82 5.08 -0.84
CA ALA A 397 6.06 5.52 0.54
C ALA A 397 6.72 6.91 0.60
N LEU A 398 7.69 7.16 -0.29
CA LEU A 398 8.33 8.47 -0.35
C LEU A 398 7.41 9.55 -0.93
N ALA A 399 6.58 9.24 -1.93
CA ALA A 399 5.63 10.20 -2.49
C ALA A 399 4.55 10.60 -1.46
N VAL A 400 4.02 9.64 -0.70
CA VAL A 400 3.10 9.88 0.43
C VAL A 400 3.74 10.83 1.43
N TYR A 401 4.94 10.48 1.90
CA TYR A 401 5.65 11.29 2.88
C TYR A 401 5.89 12.72 2.37
N GLN A 402 6.41 12.87 1.15
CA GLN A 402 6.71 14.18 0.60
C GLN A 402 5.47 15.01 0.28
N LEU A 403 4.39 14.39 -0.20
CA LEU A 403 3.12 15.09 -0.42
C LEU A 403 2.59 15.66 0.92
N GLY A 404 2.59 14.84 1.98
CA GLY A 404 2.23 15.27 3.32
C GLY A 404 3.04 16.48 3.78
N GLN A 405 4.37 16.40 3.66
CA GLN A 405 5.26 17.50 4.03
C GLN A 405 5.00 18.79 3.23
N ARG A 406 4.72 18.68 1.92
CA ARG A 406 4.38 19.84 1.08
C ARG A 406 3.06 20.48 1.50
N VAL A 407 2.04 19.68 1.80
CA VAL A 407 0.75 20.18 2.30
C VAL A 407 0.93 20.87 3.66
N LYS A 408 1.67 20.25 4.59
CA LYS A 408 1.99 20.85 5.90
C LYS A 408 2.69 22.19 5.77
N ALA A 409 3.73 22.26 4.95
CA ALA A 409 4.47 23.50 4.71
C ALA A 409 3.54 24.61 4.18
N GLN A 410 2.63 24.27 3.25
CA GLN A 410 1.68 25.24 2.73
C GLN A 410 0.58 25.62 3.72
N MET A 411 0.14 24.70 4.59
CA MET A 411 -0.75 25.00 5.72
C MET A 411 -0.13 26.03 6.66
N ILE A 412 1.16 25.88 7.01
CA ILE A 412 1.88 26.81 7.88
C ILE A 412 2.04 28.18 7.21
N ALA A 413 2.50 28.21 5.95
CA ALA A 413 2.71 29.47 5.22
C ALA A 413 1.41 30.28 5.07
N THR A 414 0.29 29.60 4.81
CA THR A 414 -1.01 30.28 4.66
C THR A 414 -1.67 30.65 5.99
N GLY A 415 -1.44 29.86 7.06
CA GLY A 415 -1.89 30.21 8.41
C GLY A 415 -1.17 31.45 8.96
N GLY A 416 0.14 31.56 8.74
CA GLY A 416 0.93 32.74 9.13
C GLY A 416 0.55 34.02 8.37
N ALA A 417 0.15 33.90 7.10
CA ALA A 417 -0.34 35.04 6.32
C ALA A 417 -1.69 35.59 6.84
N GLN A 418 -2.59 34.70 7.29
CA GLN A 418 -3.90 35.11 7.81
C GLN A 418 -3.84 35.75 9.20
N SER A 419 -2.85 35.38 10.04
CA SER A 419 -2.62 36.04 11.33
C SER A 419 -1.97 37.42 11.16
N ALA A 420 -1.08 37.59 10.18
CA ALA A 420 -0.45 38.88 9.86
C ALA A 420 -1.41 39.91 9.23
N GLN A 421 -2.51 39.47 8.60
CA GLN A 421 -3.55 40.35 8.03
C GLN A 421 -4.65 40.75 9.03
N ARG A 422 -4.69 40.13 10.22
CA ARG A 422 -5.63 40.46 11.30
C ARG A 422 -5.00 41.30 12.43
N GLN A 423 -3.70 41.57 12.32
CA GLN A 423 -2.96 42.56 13.10
C GLN A 423 -2.83 43.82 12.25
#